data_AF-A0A6I1HA05-F1
#
_entry.id   AF-A0A6I1HA05-F1
#
_cell.length_a   1.000
_cell.length_b   1.000
_cell.length_c   1.000
_cell.angle_alpha   90.00
_cell.angle_beta   90.00
_cell.angle_gamma   90.00
#
_symmetry.space_group_name_H-M   'P 1'
#
loop_
_entity.id
_entity.type
_entity.pdbx_description
1 polymer ?
#
loop_
_entity_poly.entity_id
_entity_poly.type
_entity_poly.pdbx_seq_one_letter_code
_entity_poly.pdbx_strand_id
1 'polypeptide(L)'
;MRHPLRRLSPTWLALLLACCLGLLAACGGGDATPAPGSGSLNVTIRGLPAGVAAAVTVTGPASYSKLLTASRTLDGLAPGAYAVSAASVLQGTASLVPVPATQQVRLAAGTTASVTVTYAAGAPLAMRLQEVASGLNAPIFLTAPPGDSRLFILERPGRIRVVQDGNLLATAFLDITPLTTTDGERGLLSLAFHPQYTSNGYFFIYYTNLAGEIAIERRQVSAGNANVADPLSALAILTIPHPTFSNHYGGLLSFGPDGYLYAGTGDGGSGGDPPGNAQNTNVLLGKLLRLDVNASSVAQPYAIPPGNPFATAGGRPEIWAYGLRNPWRYAFDVQAQLLYIADVGQANWEEVDVRPVGQAGNNYGWNIMEGLHCYNNASCNQTGLVPPAIEYGHDTAGGCSITGGYVYRGTALPELAGQYLYSDYCSGWLKSFSYSNGTASAVTDWGITNVGNILSFGQDAQNELYMLSGTGKVYRIVRN
;
A
#
# COMPACT_ATOMS: atom_id res chain seq x y z
N MET A 1 1.81 -39.99 -54.76
CA MET A 1 0.98 -41.04 -55.41
C MET A 1 0.78 -42.18 -54.43
N ARG A 2 -0.35 -42.92 -54.53
CA ARG A 2 -0.65 -44.27 -54.00
C ARG A 2 -0.02 -44.77 -52.67
N HIS A 3 -0.86 -44.79 -51.62
CA HIS A 3 -0.97 -45.81 -50.54
C HIS A 3 -1.04 -47.27 -51.06
N PRO A 4 -0.87 -48.38 -50.26
CA PRO A 4 -1.59 -48.74 -48.99
C PRO A 4 -0.69 -49.18 -47.79
N LEU A 5 -1.12 -49.21 -46.51
CA LEU A 5 -2.16 -50.01 -45.78
C LEU A 5 -1.88 -51.54 -45.78
N ARG A 6 -2.24 -52.38 -44.79
CA ARG A 6 -2.94 -52.30 -43.47
C ARG A 6 -2.38 -53.50 -42.62
N ARG A 7 -2.64 -53.78 -41.32
CA ARG A 7 -3.78 -53.63 -40.37
C ARG A 7 -3.27 -52.95 -39.05
N LEU A 8 -3.73 -53.08 -37.79
CA LEU A 8 -4.72 -53.90 -37.03
C LEU A 8 -5.45 -53.06 -35.97
N SER A 9 -6.72 -53.42 -35.72
CA SER A 9 -7.65 -52.98 -34.65
C SER A 9 -9.03 -53.64 -34.93
N PRO A 10 -10.11 -53.48 -34.13
CA PRO A 10 -10.29 -53.03 -32.72
C PRO A 10 -10.55 -54.28 -31.81
N THR A 11 -11.18 -54.33 -30.62
CA THR A 11 -11.91 -53.43 -29.69
C THR A 11 -11.23 -53.43 -28.29
N TRP A 12 -11.61 -52.71 -27.21
CA TRP A 12 -12.81 -52.03 -26.69
C TRP A 12 -13.84 -52.89 -25.92
N LEU A 13 -14.21 -52.38 -24.72
CA LEU A 13 -15.13 -52.87 -23.68
C LEU A 13 -14.76 -54.20 -22.96
N ALA A 14 -15.14 -54.45 -21.70
CA ALA A 14 -15.37 -53.56 -20.53
C ALA A 14 -15.67 -54.39 -19.25
N LEU A 15 -15.54 -53.73 -18.10
CA LEU A 15 -16.30 -53.96 -16.84
C LEU A 15 -15.98 -55.17 -15.93
N LEU A 16 -16.01 -54.86 -14.62
CA LEU A 16 -16.35 -55.71 -13.46
C LEU A 16 -15.36 -56.77 -12.91
N LEU A 17 -14.77 -56.43 -11.75
CA LEU A 17 -15.08 -56.99 -10.42
C LEU A 17 -13.91 -57.61 -9.59
N ALA A 18 -14.08 -57.47 -8.27
CA ALA A 18 -13.54 -58.32 -7.21
C ALA A 18 -12.01 -58.39 -7.01
N CYS A 19 -11.47 -57.43 -6.27
CA CYS A 19 -10.89 -57.78 -4.97
C CYS A 19 -11.03 -56.64 -3.93
N CYS A 20 -11.63 -56.98 -2.79
CA CYS A 20 -11.95 -56.14 -1.64
C CYS A 20 -10.71 -55.43 -1.06
N LEU A 21 -10.72 -54.18 -0.57
CA LEU A 21 -11.73 -53.37 0.16
C LEU A 21 -11.84 -53.74 1.65
N GLY A 22 -11.27 -52.89 2.50
CA GLY A 22 -11.20 -52.97 3.97
C GLY A 22 -9.87 -52.36 4.45
N LEU A 23 -9.78 -51.47 5.44
CA LEU A 23 -10.82 -50.85 6.29
C LEU A 23 -10.44 -49.38 6.62
N LEU A 24 -11.39 -48.65 7.22
CA LEU A 24 -11.27 -47.23 7.57
C LEU A 24 -10.62 -46.98 8.95
N ALA A 25 -10.18 -45.74 9.11
CA ALA A 25 -10.00 -45.00 10.38
C ALA A 25 -8.87 -45.41 11.35
N ALA A 26 -7.89 -44.52 11.46
CA ALA A 26 -7.20 -44.23 12.72
C ALA A 26 -6.87 -42.73 12.77
N CYS A 27 -7.48 -41.99 13.69
CA CYS A 27 -7.00 -40.66 14.05
C CYS A 27 -5.84 -40.82 15.04
N GLY A 28 -4.71 -40.18 14.77
CA GLY A 28 -3.55 -40.20 15.66
C GLY A 28 -2.65 -39.00 15.42
N GLY A 29 -2.49 -38.15 16.43
CA GLY A 29 -1.39 -37.20 16.46
C GLY A 29 -0.10 -37.95 16.76
N GLY A 30 0.95 -37.69 15.98
CA GLY A 30 2.27 -38.28 16.14
C GLY A 30 3.30 -37.40 15.45
N ASP A 31 4.42 -37.15 16.12
CA ASP A 31 5.35 -36.08 15.77
C ASP A 31 6.00 -36.29 14.39
N ALA A 32 6.14 -35.19 13.64
CA ALA A 32 6.92 -35.19 12.41
C ALA A 32 8.40 -35.35 12.75
N THR A 33 8.98 -36.52 12.45
CA THR A 33 10.41 -36.77 12.65
C THR A 33 11.24 -35.83 11.77
N PRO A 34 12.18 -35.05 12.33
CA PRO A 34 12.99 -34.11 11.55
C PRO A 34 13.86 -34.84 10.51
N ALA A 35 14.09 -34.19 9.36
CA ALA A 35 14.99 -34.72 8.34
C ALA A 35 16.42 -34.90 8.91
N PRO A 36 17.11 -36.03 8.60
CA PRO A 36 18.41 -36.34 9.17
C PRO A 36 19.44 -35.27 8.80
N GLY A 37 19.94 -34.57 9.83
CA GLY A 37 20.86 -33.43 9.68
C GLY A 37 20.29 -32.09 10.14
N SER A 38 18.98 -31.97 10.37
CA SER A 38 18.36 -30.74 10.91
C SER A 38 18.39 -30.65 12.44
N GLY A 39 18.17 -29.45 12.98
CA GLY A 39 17.96 -29.17 14.40
C GLY A 39 16.79 -28.21 14.62
N SER A 40 16.58 -27.77 15.86
CA SER A 40 15.47 -26.90 16.24
C SER A 40 15.90 -25.70 17.09
N LEU A 41 15.14 -24.60 17.02
CA LEU A 41 15.33 -23.41 17.84
C LEU A 41 14.02 -23.04 18.55
N ASN A 42 14.00 -23.17 19.87
CA ASN A 42 12.92 -22.65 20.70
C ASN A 42 13.16 -21.15 20.98
N VAL A 43 12.26 -20.28 20.53
CA VAL A 43 12.27 -18.85 20.84
C VAL A 43 11.16 -18.54 21.84
N THR A 44 11.55 -18.33 23.10
CA THR A 44 10.65 -17.87 24.17
C THR A 44 10.55 -16.35 24.11
N ILE A 45 9.34 -15.82 23.98
CA ILE A 45 9.05 -14.38 24.07
C ILE A 45 8.20 -14.13 25.33
N ARG A 46 8.57 -13.13 26.13
CA ARG A 46 7.89 -12.77 27.38
C ARG A 46 7.98 -11.28 27.67
N GLY A 47 7.15 -10.78 28.58
CA GLY A 47 7.10 -9.35 28.97
C GLY A 47 6.22 -8.48 28.07
N LEU A 48 5.58 -9.07 27.06
CA LEU A 48 4.50 -8.44 26.31
C LEU A 48 3.15 -8.69 27.01
N PRO A 49 2.26 -7.68 27.10
CA PRO A 49 0.87 -7.86 27.54
C PRO A 49 0.07 -8.78 26.60
N ALA A 50 -1.02 -9.36 27.12
CA ALA A 50 -1.86 -10.27 26.35
C ALA A 50 -2.43 -9.59 25.10
N GLY A 51 -2.34 -10.27 23.95
CA GLY A 51 -2.78 -9.74 22.65
C GLY A 51 -1.77 -8.86 21.92
N VAL A 52 -0.68 -8.42 22.56
CA VAL A 52 0.39 -7.65 21.89
C VAL A 52 1.29 -8.60 21.11
N ALA A 53 1.34 -8.45 19.79
CA ALA A 53 2.22 -9.22 18.91
C ALA A 53 3.68 -8.78 19.09
N ALA A 54 4.60 -9.76 19.09
CA ALA A 54 6.04 -9.52 19.10
C ALA A 54 6.59 -9.14 17.71
N ALA A 55 7.76 -8.52 17.68
CA ALA A 55 8.49 -8.20 16.45
C ALA A 55 9.88 -8.88 16.45
N VAL A 56 9.90 -10.21 16.56
CA VAL A 56 11.16 -11.00 16.66
C VAL A 56 11.45 -11.71 15.34
N THR A 57 12.50 -11.30 14.64
CA THR A 57 12.97 -11.94 13.41
C THR A 57 14.13 -12.88 13.69
N VAL A 58 13.99 -14.13 13.29
CA VAL A 58 15.05 -15.15 13.29
C VAL A 58 15.64 -15.23 11.88
N THR A 59 16.93 -14.95 11.71
CA THR A 59 17.66 -15.15 10.45
C THR A 59 18.75 -16.20 10.60
N GLY A 60 19.17 -16.83 9.50
CA GLY A 60 20.15 -17.92 9.53
C GLY A 60 20.70 -18.34 8.16
N PRO A 61 21.29 -19.55 8.04
CA PRO A 61 21.89 -20.06 6.82
C PRO A 61 20.89 -20.16 5.64
N ALA A 62 21.42 -20.24 4.42
CA ALA A 62 20.63 -20.36 3.18
C ALA A 62 19.52 -19.29 3.03
N SER A 63 19.81 -18.06 3.48
CA SER A 63 18.87 -16.93 3.50
C SER A 63 17.60 -17.18 4.31
N TYR A 64 17.64 -18.08 5.31
CA TYR A 64 16.54 -18.28 6.23
C TYR A 64 16.18 -16.97 6.94
N SER A 65 14.90 -16.60 6.91
CA SER A 65 14.34 -15.48 7.65
C SER A 65 12.91 -15.81 8.08
N LYS A 66 12.59 -15.58 9.35
CA LYS A 66 11.25 -15.80 9.90
C LYS A 66 10.90 -14.79 10.98
N LEU A 67 9.87 -13.99 10.74
CA LEU A 67 9.21 -13.18 11.76
C LEU A 67 8.36 -14.06 12.69
N LEU A 68 8.46 -13.79 14.00
CA LEU A 68 7.71 -14.42 15.09
C LEU A 68 6.95 -13.35 15.86
N THR A 69 5.62 -13.51 15.92
CA THR A 69 4.70 -12.66 16.68
C THR A 69 4.38 -13.20 18.08
N ALA A 70 4.81 -14.43 18.39
CA ALA A 70 4.64 -15.11 19.67
C ALA A 70 5.75 -16.16 19.88
N SER A 71 5.89 -16.67 21.10
CA SER A 71 6.80 -17.78 21.43
C SER A 71 6.59 -18.98 20.53
N ARG A 72 7.67 -19.56 19.99
CA ARG A 72 7.58 -20.64 19.00
C ARG A 72 8.86 -21.47 18.91
N THR A 73 8.70 -22.79 18.78
CA THR A 73 9.76 -23.67 18.25
C THR A 73 9.79 -23.61 16.72
N LEU A 74 10.99 -23.45 16.18
CA LEU A 74 11.31 -23.52 14.77
C LEU A 74 12.11 -24.80 14.52
N ASP A 75 11.45 -25.80 13.94
CA ASP A 75 12.00 -27.12 13.67
C ASP A 75 12.48 -27.26 12.21
N GLY A 76 13.29 -28.28 11.93
CA GLY A 76 13.81 -28.55 10.59
C GLY A 76 14.89 -27.55 10.12
N LEU A 77 15.52 -26.83 11.04
CA LEU A 77 16.54 -25.82 10.74
C LEU A 77 17.88 -26.46 10.37
N ALA A 78 18.60 -25.83 9.43
CA ALA A 78 19.93 -26.27 9.02
C ALA A 78 20.97 -25.95 10.11
N PRO A 79 21.98 -26.82 10.37
CA PRO A 79 23.06 -26.51 11.30
C PRO A 79 23.83 -25.25 10.88
N GLY A 80 24.10 -24.34 11.84
CA GLY A 80 24.73 -23.06 11.55
C GLY A 80 24.49 -22.01 12.62
N ALA A 81 24.90 -20.77 12.34
CA ALA A 81 24.63 -19.62 13.21
C ALA A 81 23.31 -18.94 12.81
N TYR A 82 22.49 -18.61 13.81
CA TYR A 82 21.22 -17.92 13.69
C TYR A 82 21.25 -16.65 14.53
N ALA A 83 20.80 -15.55 13.95
CA ALA A 83 20.60 -14.28 14.65
C ALA A 83 19.12 -14.13 15.01
N VAL A 84 18.82 -13.95 16.29
CA VAL A 84 17.48 -13.60 16.79
C VAL A 84 17.51 -12.10 17.08
N SER A 85 16.84 -11.31 16.25
CA SER A 85 16.78 -9.86 16.35
C SER A 85 15.36 -9.41 16.61
N ALA A 86 15.14 -8.64 17.68
CA ALA A 86 13.86 -8.16 18.15
C ALA A 86 13.79 -6.64 18.02
N ALA A 87 12.70 -6.15 17.43
CA ALA A 87 12.36 -4.73 17.45
C ALA A 87 11.45 -4.40 18.65
N SER A 88 11.44 -3.13 19.05
CA SER A 88 10.44 -2.59 19.97
C SER A 88 9.04 -2.67 19.38
N VAL A 89 8.02 -2.80 20.24
CA VAL A 89 6.60 -2.80 19.82
C VAL A 89 5.81 -1.80 20.67
N LEU A 90 4.66 -1.37 20.15
CA LEU A 90 3.78 -0.40 20.82
C LEU A 90 2.51 -1.08 21.36
N GLN A 91 2.00 -0.53 22.46
CA GLN A 91 0.61 -0.72 22.90
C GLN A 91 0.03 0.65 23.24
N GLY A 92 -0.72 1.24 22.30
CA GLY A 92 -1.00 2.67 22.35
C GLY A 92 0.32 3.46 22.24
N THR A 93 0.48 4.47 23.11
CA THR A 93 1.74 5.22 23.23
C THR A 93 2.82 4.50 24.06
N ALA A 94 2.50 3.38 24.74
CA ALA A 94 3.47 2.66 25.56
C ALA A 94 4.45 1.85 24.69
N SER A 95 5.74 2.12 24.85
CA SER A 95 6.83 1.40 24.17
C SER A 95 7.27 0.18 24.98
N LEU A 96 7.41 -0.96 24.31
CA LEU A 96 7.92 -2.20 24.88
C LEU A 96 9.21 -2.57 24.13
N VAL A 97 10.33 -2.56 24.84
CA VAL A 97 11.69 -2.67 24.28
C VAL A 97 12.29 -4.05 24.61
N PRO A 98 12.84 -4.78 23.64
CA PRO A 98 13.42 -6.10 23.87
C PRO A 98 14.83 -6.01 24.49
N VAL A 99 15.07 -6.81 25.53
CA VAL A 99 16.33 -6.89 26.27
C VAL A 99 16.82 -8.34 26.33
N PRO A 100 18.00 -8.66 25.75
CA PRO A 100 18.72 -7.88 24.74
C PRO A 100 17.98 -7.90 23.38
N ALA A 101 18.15 -6.84 22.59
CA ALA A 101 17.51 -6.69 21.28
C ALA A 101 18.03 -7.69 20.23
N THR A 102 19.31 -8.10 20.29
CA THR A 102 19.88 -9.08 19.36
C THR A 102 20.64 -10.16 20.11
N GLN A 103 20.45 -11.42 19.70
CA GLN A 103 21.13 -12.60 20.23
C GLN A 103 21.65 -13.47 19.08
N GLN A 104 22.76 -14.18 19.31
CA GLN A 104 23.33 -15.14 18.36
C GLN A 104 23.27 -16.53 18.98
N VAL A 105 22.81 -17.52 18.23
CA VAL A 105 22.71 -18.92 18.66
C VAL A 105 23.23 -19.84 17.57
N ARG A 106 23.88 -20.94 17.93
CA ARG A 106 24.46 -21.90 16.98
C ARG A 106 23.77 -23.26 17.10
N LEU A 107 23.15 -23.71 16.02
CA LEU A 107 22.47 -25.00 15.94
C LEU A 107 23.42 -26.09 15.43
N ALA A 108 23.32 -27.27 16.01
CA ALA A 108 23.90 -28.51 15.50
C ALA A 108 22.78 -29.49 15.09
N ALA A 109 23.11 -30.43 14.20
CA ALA A 109 22.19 -31.49 13.79
C ALA A 109 21.71 -32.30 15.00
N GLY A 110 20.41 -32.59 15.07
CA GLY A 110 19.80 -33.35 16.17
C GLY A 110 19.72 -32.60 17.51
N THR A 111 19.99 -31.28 17.55
CA THR A 111 19.95 -30.49 18.78
C THR A 111 18.85 -29.43 18.77
N THR A 112 18.27 -29.16 19.94
CA THR A 112 17.36 -28.03 20.17
C THR A 112 18.07 -26.96 21.00
N ALA A 113 18.33 -25.79 20.42
CA ALA A 113 18.77 -24.63 21.19
C ALA A 113 17.56 -23.83 21.70
N SER A 114 17.78 -22.98 22.72
CA SER A 114 16.76 -22.07 23.24
C SER A 114 17.30 -20.64 23.34
N VAL A 115 16.47 -19.68 22.94
CA VAL A 115 16.71 -18.23 23.07
C VAL A 115 15.52 -17.61 23.79
N THR A 116 15.75 -16.62 24.66
CA THR A 116 14.67 -15.89 25.34
C THR A 116 14.77 -14.40 25.05
N VAL A 117 13.72 -13.83 24.44
CA VAL A 117 13.54 -12.38 24.28
C VAL A 117 12.63 -11.90 25.40
N THR A 118 13.12 -11.00 26.25
CA THR A 118 12.32 -10.37 27.31
C THR A 118 12.04 -8.93 26.92
N TYR A 119 10.77 -8.58 26.70
CA TYR A 119 10.34 -7.20 26.55
C TYR A 119 10.21 -6.54 27.92
N ALA A 120 10.59 -5.26 28.00
CA ALA A 120 10.47 -4.41 29.19
C ALA A 120 9.84 -3.06 28.81
N ALA A 121 9.26 -2.35 29.77
CA ALA A 121 8.71 -1.02 29.54
C ALA A 121 9.83 -0.03 29.16
N GLY A 122 9.70 0.59 27.98
CA GLY A 122 10.51 1.72 27.56
C GLY A 122 9.87 3.05 27.94
N ALA A 123 10.50 4.15 27.51
CA ALA A 123 9.85 5.46 27.55
C ALA A 123 8.67 5.48 26.56
N PRO A 124 7.47 5.99 26.91
CA PRO A 124 6.36 6.14 25.98
C PRO A 124 6.76 6.96 24.74
N LEU A 125 6.25 6.58 23.57
CA LEU A 125 6.40 7.38 22.37
C LEU A 125 5.41 8.56 22.42
N ALA A 126 5.95 9.77 22.51
CA ALA A 126 5.24 11.00 22.20
C ALA A 126 5.76 11.55 20.85
N MET A 127 4.86 12.04 20.02
CA MET A 127 5.18 12.64 18.72
C MET A 127 4.78 14.12 18.69
N ARG A 128 5.41 14.87 17.78
CA ARG A 128 4.99 16.21 17.40
C ARG A 128 5.19 16.40 15.90
N LEU A 129 4.60 17.47 15.38
CA LEU A 129 4.85 17.93 14.02
C LEU A 129 5.95 18.99 14.02
N GLN A 130 6.95 18.81 13.15
CA GLN A 130 8.01 19.79 12.89
C GLN A 130 7.77 20.42 11.53
N GLU A 131 7.68 21.76 11.46
CA GLU A 131 7.54 22.46 10.19
C GLU A 131 8.78 22.29 9.31
N VAL A 132 8.56 22.03 8.02
CA VAL A 132 9.60 21.77 7.00
C VAL A 132 9.53 22.79 5.87
N ALA A 133 8.31 23.19 5.50
CA ALA A 133 8.06 24.25 4.53
C ALA A 133 6.72 24.94 4.82
N SER A 134 6.62 26.20 4.45
CA SER A 134 5.40 27.01 4.56
C SER A 134 5.31 28.04 3.43
N GLY A 135 4.13 28.65 3.25
CA GLY A 135 3.85 29.54 2.12
C GLY A 135 3.52 28.81 0.80
N LEU A 136 3.10 27.54 0.90
CA LEU A 136 2.70 26.70 -0.23
C LEU A 136 1.21 26.88 -0.55
N ASN A 137 0.84 26.85 -1.84
CA ASN A 137 -0.55 26.96 -2.27
C ASN A 137 -1.19 25.57 -2.41
N ALA A 138 -2.04 25.20 -1.43
CA ALA A 138 -2.71 23.89 -1.35
C ALA A 138 -1.74 22.71 -1.58
N PRO A 139 -0.78 22.47 -0.67
CA PRO A 139 0.17 21.37 -0.78
C PRO A 139 -0.56 20.02 -0.68
N ILE A 140 -0.62 19.30 -1.80
CA ILE A 140 -1.56 18.18 -2.02
C ILE A 140 -0.86 16.82 -2.10
N PHE A 141 0.45 16.77 -2.26
CA PHE A 141 1.26 15.53 -2.22
C PHE A 141 2.73 15.85 -1.94
N LEU A 142 3.48 14.90 -1.36
CA LEU A 142 4.93 14.99 -1.18
C LEU A 142 5.59 13.62 -1.38
N THR A 143 6.68 13.59 -2.15
CA THR A 143 7.53 12.39 -2.27
C THR A 143 8.99 12.76 -2.60
N ALA A 144 9.88 11.78 -2.62
CA ALA A 144 11.27 11.90 -3.06
C ALA A 144 11.68 10.68 -3.91
N PRO A 145 12.54 10.84 -4.94
CA PRO A 145 13.06 9.69 -5.67
C PRO A 145 14.02 8.86 -4.81
N PRO A 146 14.16 7.53 -5.05
CA PRO A 146 15.02 6.68 -4.26
C PRO A 146 16.47 7.17 -4.17
N GLY A 147 16.96 7.38 -2.94
CA GLY A 147 18.31 7.87 -2.65
C GLY A 147 18.51 9.39 -2.73
N ASP A 148 17.46 10.17 -3.04
CA ASP A 148 17.53 11.63 -3.10
C ASP A 148 17.21 12.26 -1.72
N SER A 149 17.82 13.39 -1.39
CA SER A 149 17.57 14.15 -0.15
C SER A 149 16.53 15.27 -0.33
N ARG A 150 16.09 15.53 -1.57
CA ARG A 150 15.14 16.59 -1.90
C ARG A 150 13.70 16.11 -1.73
N LEU A 151 12.85 16.98 -1.18
CA LEU A 151 11.41 16.72 -1.07
C LEU A 151 10.68 17.45 -2.20
N PHE A 152 9.91 16.71 -3.00
CA PHE A 152 9.11 17.25 -4.09
C PHE A 152 7.67 17.40 -3.61
N ILE A 153 7.22 18.66 -3.47
CA ILE A 153 5.92 19.03 -2.90
C ILE A 153 5.02 19.56 -4.01
N LEU A 154 3.82 19.00 -4.15
CA LEU A 154 2.90 19.37 -5.21
C LEU A 154 1.91 20.40 -4.68
N GLU A 155 1.81 21.53 -5.38
CA GLU A 155 0.78 22.55 -5.15
C GLU A 155 -0.38 22.28 -6.13
N ARG A 156 -1.60 22.07 -5.59
CA ARG A 156 -2.79 21.68 -6.38
C ARG A 156 -3.02 22.51 -7.66
N PRO A 157 -2.75 23.84 -7.71
CA PRO A 157 -2.84 24.63 -8.93
C PRO A 157 -1.96 24.19 -10.11
N GLY A 158 -1.02 23.27 -9.93
CA GLY A 158 -0.23 22.71 -11.04
C GLY A 158 1.28 22.89 -10.90
N ARG A 159 1.84 23.00 -9.69
CA ARG A 159 3.31 23.15 -9.51
C ARG A 159 3.92 22.01 -8.72
N ILE A 160 5.13 21.63 -9.09
CA ILE A 160 6.02 20.80 -8.28
C ILE A 160 7.10 21.71 -7.71
N ARG A 161 7.13 21.87 -6.39
CA ARG A 161 8.10 22.65 -5.63
C ARG A 161 9.14 21.72 -5.02
N VAL A 162 10.35 22.23 -4.77
CA VAL A 162 11.45 21.44 -4.20
C VAL A 162 11.87 22.06 -2.88
N VAL A 163 11.97 21.24 -1.84
CA VAL A 163 12.79 21.56 -0.65
C VAL A 163 14.12 20.84 -0.82
N GLN A 164 15.21 21.60 -0.82
CA GLN A 164 16.58 21.10 -0.86
C GLN A 164 17.37 21.75 0.27
N ASP A 165 18.19 20.97 0.98
CA ASP A 165 19.08 21.45 2.05
C ASP A 165 18.34 22.32 3.10
N GLY A 166 17.09 21.92 3.43
CA GLY A 166 16.19 22.62 4.35
C GLY A 166 15.48 23.86 3.79
N ASN A 167 15.71 24.23 2.53
CA ASN A 167 15.22 25.46 1.91
C ASN A 167 14.22 25.16 0.78
N LEU A 168 13.05 25.83 0.80
CA LEU A 168 12.08 25.80 -0.29
C LEU A 168 12.61 26.63 -1.48
N LEU A 169 12.85 25.98 -2.62
CA LEU A 169 13.38 26.65 -3.81
C LEU A 169 12.35 27.61 -4.44
N ALA A 170 12.85 28.74 -4.94
CA ALA A 170 12.04 29.77 -5.59
C ALA A 170 11.51 29.29 -6.96
N THR A 171 12.36 28.64 -7.75
CA THR A 171 11.97 28.01 -9.02
C THR A 171 11.24 26.69 -8.75
N ALA A 172 10.10 26.48 -9.40
CA ALA A 172 9.41 25.19 -9.41
C ALA A 172 10.16 24.18 -10.30
N PHE A 173 10.17 22.91 -9.90
CA PHE A 173 10.66 21.79 -10.72
C PHE A 173 9.80 21.61 -11.98
N LEU A 174 8.50 21.81 -11.86
CA LEU A 174 7.54 21.81 -12.96
C LEU A 174 6.43 22.83 -12.67
N ASP A 175 5.96 23.52 -13.70
CA ASP A 175 4.72 24.30 -13.67
C ASP A 175 3.86 23.89 -14.88
N ILE A 176 2.70 23.32 -14.59
CA ILE A 176 1.62 22.97 -15.54
C ILE A 176 0.33 23.75 -15.25
N THR A 177 0.42 24.89 -14.55
CA THR A 177 -0.74 25.76 -14.28
C THR A 177 -1.54 26.18 -15.52
N PRO A 178 -0.99 26.26 -16.75
CA PRO A 178 -1.79 26.48 -17.96
C PRO A 178 -2.58 25.25 -18.46
N LEU A 179 -2.35 24.05 -17.91
CA LEU A 179 -2.94 22.78 -18.36
C LEU A 179 -4.03 22.25 -17.42
N THR A 180 -4.21 22.89 -16.27
CA THR A 180 -5.11 22.45 -15.19
C THR A 180 -5.85 23.62 -14.54
N THR A 181 -6.74 23.33 -13.60
CA THR A 181 -7.58 24.28 -12.86
C THR A 181 -7.96 23.64 -11.52
N THR A 182 -8.52 24.41 -10.58
CA THR A 182 -8.79 23.96 -9.20
C THR A 182 -10.23 24.14 -8.76
N ASP A 183 -11.18 24.11 -9.69
CA ASP A 183 -12.61 23.99 -9.43
C ASP A 183 -12.96 22.57 -8.96
N GLY A 184 -13.77 22.46 -7.90
CA GLY A 184 -14.03 21.17 -7.24
C GLY A 184 -12.75 20.52 -6.70
N GLU A 185 -12.56 19.25 -7.00
CA GLU A 185 -11.36 18.47 -6.61
C GLU A 185 -10.19 18.58 -7.60
N ARG A 186 -10.35 19.34 -8.70
CA ARG A 186 -9.38 19.42 -9.81
C ARG A 186 -8.01 19.98 -9.40
N GLY A 187 -7.00 19.62 -10.19
CA GLY A 187 -5.63 20.12 -10.09
C GLY A 187 -4.58 19.10 -10.53
N LEU A 188 -3.33 19.36 -10.17
CA LEU A 188 -2.24 18.38 -10.09
C LEU A 188 -2.36 17.64 -8.75
N LEU A 189 -2.48 16.31 -8.74
CA LEU A 189 -2.90 15.52 -7.57
C LEU A 189 -1.81 14.58 -7.01
N SER A 190 -0.91 14.07 -7.85
CA SER A 190 0.27 13.28 -7.42
C SER A 190 1.38 13.24 -8.49
N LEU A 191 2.54 12.70 -8.09
CA LEU A 191 3.59 12.25 -9.02
C LEU A 191 4.16 10.92 -8.55
N ALA A 192 4.75 10.16 -9.46
CA ALA A 192 5.56 8.98 -9.16
C ALA A 192 6.90 9.04 -9.92
N PHE A 193 8.03 8.96 -9.21
CA PHE A 193 9.34 8.77 -9.83
C PHE A 193 9.49 7.33 -10.32
N HIS A 194 10.07 7.13 -11.51
CA HIS A 194 10.37 5.79 -12.01
C HIS A 194 11.36 5.09 -11.05
N PRO A 195 11.28 3.76 -10.82
CA PRO A 195 12.25 3.02 -10.02
C PRO A 195 13.70 3.04 -10.54
N GLN A 196 13.94 3.73 -11.66
CA GLN A 196 15.24 3.95 -12.32
C GLN A 196 15.50 5.45 -12.58
N TYR A 197 14.83 6.35 -11.85
CA TYR A 197 14.94 7.81 -12.05
C TYR A 197 16.39 8.32 -12.05
N THR A 198 17.28 7.71 -11.26
CA THR A 198 18.71 8.04 -11.21
C THR A 198 19.48 7.75 -12.50
N SER A 199 18.94 6.93 -13.41
CA SER A 199 19.54 6.63 -14.73
C SER A 199 18.71 7.08 -15.93
N ASN A 200 17.37 7.10 -15.82
CA ASN A 200 16.48 7.49 -16.92
C ASN A 200 15.85 8.89 -16.75
N GLY A 201 15.88 9.46 -15.54
CA GLY A 201 15.31 10.77 -15.25
C GLY A 201 13.78 10.85 -15.34
N TYR A 202 13.07 9.74 -15.52
CA TYR A 202 11.63 9.72 -15.77
C TYR A 202 10.80 9.82 -14.49
N PHE A 203 9.76 10.63 -14.56
CA PHE A 203 8.70 10.71 -13.56
C PHE A 203 7.35 10.85 -14.24
N PHE A 204 6.28 10.51 -13.52
CA PHE A 204 4.90 10.50 -14.02
C PHE A 204 4.08 11.44 -13.14
N ILE A 205 3.16 12.19 -13.74
CA ILE A 205 2.24 13.10 -13.03
C ILE A 205 0.79 12.68 -13.26
N TYR A 206 -0.05 12.93 -12.26
CA TYR A 206 -1.50 12.79 -12.35
C TYR A 206 -2.13 14.15 -12.15
N TYR A 207 -2.88 14.62 -13.14
CA TYR A 207 -3.61 15.87 -13.06
C TYR A 207 -4.94 15.79 -13.80
N THR A 208 -5.87 16.69 -13.50
CA THR A 208 -7.08 16.88 -14.29
C THR A 208 -6.83 17.94 -15.36
N ASN A 209 -7.02 17.63 -16.63
CA ASN A 209 -6.80 18.57 -17.73
C ASN A 209 -7.91 19.65 -17.77
N LEU A 210 -7.78 20.64 -18.66
CA LEU A 210 -8.78 21.71 -18.82
C LEU A 210 -10.18 21.21 -19.25
N ALA A 211 -10.27 20.09 -19.97
CA ALA A 211 -11.55 19.46 -20.33
C ALA A 211 -12.20 18.67 -19.16
N GLY A 212 -11.51 18.55 -18.03
CA GLY A 212 -11.99 17.86 -16.82
C GLY A 212 -11.58 16.40 -16.72
N GLU A 213 -10.93 15.86 -17.76
CA GLU A 213 -10.46 14.48 -17.82
C GLU A 213 -9.25 14.26 -16.91
N ILE A 214 -9.13 13.04 -16.39
CA ILE A 214 -7.89 12.58 -15.74
C ILE A 214 -6.82 12.39 -16.80
N ALA A 215 -5.64 12.95 -16.58
CA ALA A 215 -4.46 12.81 -17.43
C ALA A 215 -3.27 12.26 -16.63
N ILE A 216 -2.72 11.14 -17.09
CA ILE A 216 -1.45 10.57 -16.64
C ILE A 216 -0.41 10.83 -17.73
N GLU A 217 0.69 11.47 -17.37
CA GLU A 217 1.71 11.93 -18.31
C GLU A 217 3.11 11.63 -17.76
N ARG A 218 4.01 11.14 -18.62
CA ARG A 218 5.45 11.02 -18.32
C ARG A 218 6.18 12.32 -18.66
N ARG A 219 7.10 12.70 -17.79
CA ARG A 219 8.07 13.78 -17.93
C ARG A 219 9.48 13.25 -17.64
N GLN A 220 10.48 14.07 -17.94
CA GLN A 220 11.89 13.79 -17.66
C GLN A 220 12.54 15.01 -16.97
N VAL A 221 13.49 14.78 -16.08
CA VAL A 221 14.33 15.84 -15.52
C VAL A 221 15.25 16.42 -16.59
N SER A 222 15.54 17.73 -16.52
CA SER A 222 16.47 18.38 -17.45
C SER A 222 17.90 17.86 -17.27
N ALA A 223 18.52 17.40 -18.35
CA ALA A 223 19.91 16.94 -18.37
C ALA A 223 20.92 18.01 -17.93
N GLY A 224 20.56 19.30 -18.00
CA GLY A 224 21.38 20.43 -17.54
C GLY A 224 21.05 20.93 -16.13
N ASN A 225 19.95 20.50 -15.51
CA ASN A 225 19.54 20.98 -14.18
C ASN A 225 18.61 19.97 -13.48
N ALA A 226 19.13 19.26 -12.48
CA ALA A 226 18.37 18.27 -11.71
C ALA A 226 17.15 18.85 -10.95
N ASN A 227 17.10 20.17 -10.73
CA ASN A 227 16.01 20.87 -10.05
C ASN A 227 14.94 21.42 -11.01
N VAL A 228 14.96 21.09 -12.30
CA VAL A 228 13.95 21.51 -13.30
C VAL A 228 13.63 20.37 -14.26
N ALA A 229 12.36 20.16 -14.59
CA ALA A 229 11.91 19.23 -15.62
C ALA A 229 12.18 19.76 -17.03
N ASP A 230 12.51 18.88 -17.98
CA ASP A 230 12.60 19.26 -19.38
C ASP A 230 11.19 19.59 -19.92
N PRO A 231 10.92 20.84 -20.39
CA PRO A 231 9.61 21.23 -20.89
C PRO A 231 9.17 20.45 -22.14
N LEU A 232 10.11 19.88 -22.90
CA LEU A 232 9.83 19.12 -24.13
C LEU A 232 9.63 17.61 -23.88
N SER A 233 9.87 17.13 -22.66
CA SER A 233 9.84 15.70 -22.30
C SER A 233 8.44 15.06 -22.19
N ALA A 234 7.39 15.82 -22.47
CA ALA A 234 5.99 15.42 -22.31
C ALA A 234 5.62 14.19 -23.16
N LEU A 235 5.12 13.15 -22.52
CA LEU A 235 4.46 12.02 -23.18
C LEU A 235 3.18 11.66 -22.42
N ALA A 236 2.02 11.90 -23.04
CA ALA A 236 0.75 11.39 -22.53
C ALA A 236 0.78 9.86 -22.45
N ILE A 237 0.40 9.31 -21.30
CA ILE A 237 0.36 7.87 -21.04
C ILE A 237 -1.09 7.38 -21.12
N LEU A 238 -1.99 7.98 -20.35
CA LEU A 238 -3.39 7.59 -20.29
C LEU A 238 -4.27 8.81 -19.99
N THR A 239 -5.33 9.00 -20.79
CA THR A 239 -6.42 9.94 -20.51
C THR A 239 -7.69 9.16 -20.19
N ILE A 240 -8.39 9.55 -19.13
CA ILE A 240 -9.65 8.91 -18.70
C ILE A 240 -10.75 9.99 -18.70
N PRO A 241 -11.78 9.86 -19.55
CA PRO A 241 -12.91 10.78 -19.56
C PRO A 241 -13.64 10.82 -18.21
N HIS A 242 -13.95 12.02 -17.74
CA HIS A 242 -14.65 12.26 -16.47
C HIS A 242 -15.85 13.21 -16.71
N PRO A 243 -16.85 12.79 -17.51
CA PRO A 243 -17.75 13.71 -18.20
C PRO A 243 -18.91 14.27 -17.37
N THR A 244 -19.18 13.71 -16.18
CA THR A 244 -20.46 13.93 -15.47
C THR A 244 -20.37 14.96 -14.35
N PHE A 245 -19.34 14.89 -13.52
CA PHE A 245 -19.16 15.74 -12.33
C PHE A 245 -17.69 16.19 -12.18
N SER A 246 -17.40 17.05 -11.20
CA SER A 246 -16.06 17.65 -10.94
C SER A 246 -15.46 17.25 -9.59
N ASN A 247 -15.84 16.07 -9.11
CA ASN A 247 -15.42 15.48 -7.83
C ASN A 247 -15.22 13.96 -7.99
N HIS A 248 -14.53 13.34 -7.02
CA HIS A 248 -14.06 11.95 -7.04
C HIS A 248 -13.06 11.61 -8.15
N TYR A 249 -11.94 12.33 -8.18
CA TYR A 249 -10.82 12.00 -9.08
C TYR A 249 -9.91 10.88 -8.54
N GLY A 250 -9.84 10.68 -7.22
CA GLY A 250 -8.81 9.83 -6.58
C GLY A 250 -7.44 10.48 -6.71
N GLY A 251 -6.55 9.90 -7.52
CA GLY A 251 -5.43 10.64 -8.10
C GLY A 251 -4.05 10.40 -7.53
N LEU A 252 -3.83 9.32 -6.78
CA LEU A 252 -2.47 8.86 -6.44
C LEU A 252 -1.88 7.94 -7.53
N LEU A 253 -0.67 8.26 -7.97
CA LEU A 253 0.26 7.36 -8.66
C LEU A 253 1.27 6.79 -7.68
N SER A 254 1.62 5.52 -7.85
CA SER A 254 2.76 4.89 -7.17
C SER A 254 3.29 3.72 -7.97
N PHE A 255 4.57 3.39 -7.83
CA PHE A 255 5.11 2.16 -8.41
C PHE A 255 4.95 1.00 -7.43
N GLY A 256 4.42 -0.12 -7.91
CA GLY A 256 4.31 -1.34 -7.12
C GLY A 256 5.68 -2.01 -6.89
N PRO A 257 5.77 -2.94 -5.92
CA PRO A 257 6.98 -3.75 -5.71
C PRO A 257 7.31 -4.69 -6.89
N ASP A 258 6.42 -4.78 -7.87
CA ASP A 258 6.57 -5.51 -9.13
C ASP A 258 7.09 -4.62 -10.28
N GLY A 259 7.29 -3.32 -10.06
CA GLY A 259 7.84 -2.38 -11.04
C GLY A 259 6.84 -1.76 -12.02
N TYR A 260 5.53 -2.01 -11.85
CA TYR A 260 4.48 -1.40 -12.67
C TYR A 260 3.92 -0.12 -12.02
N LEU A 261 3.40 0.78 -12.85
CA LEU A 261 2.76 2.02 -12.38
C LEU A 261 1.30 1.74 -12.03
N TYR A 262 0.93 2.02 -10.79
CA TYR A 262 -0.44 1.98 -10.32
C TYR A 262 -1.07 3.38 -10.33
N ALA A 263 -2.38 3.44 -10.53
CA ALA A 263 -3.16 4.69 -10.49
C ALA A 263 -4.53 4.46 -9.83
N GLY A 264 -4.83 5.23 -8.78
CA GLY A 264 -6.15 5.23 -8.15
C GLY A 264 -7.08 6.24 -8.83
N THR A 265 -8.29 5.81 -9.19
CA THR A 265 -9.31 6.65 -9.82
C THR A 265 -10.62 6.57 -9.04
N GLY A 266 -11.22 7.71 -8.73
CA GLY A 266 -12.57 7.76 -8.15
C GLY A 266 -13.66 7.49 -9.17
N ASP A 267 -14.89 7.29 -8.69
CA ASP A 267 -16.06 6.82 -9.42
C ASP A 267 -16.61 7.79 -10.46
N GLY A 268 -16.13 9.04 -10.51
CA GLY A 268 -16.62 10.06 -11.44
C GLY A 268 -17.55 11.10 -10.81
N GLY A 269 -17.90 10.94 -9.53
CA GLY A 269 -18.48 11.99 -8.70
C GLY A 269 -19.97 11.87 -8.34
N SER A 270 -20.47 12.91 -7.69
CA SER A 270 -21.79 12.97 -7.03
C SER A 270 -21.98 11.95 -5.89
N GLY A 271 -23.17 11.93 -5.30
CA GLY A 271 -23.52 11.03 -4.20
C GLY A 271 -24.00 9.67 -4.70
N GLY A 272 -23.37 8.58 -4.25
CA GLY A 272 -23.87 7.22 -4.47
C GLY A 272 -23.59 6.61 -5.85
N ASP A 273 -22.52 7.02 -6.56
CA ASP A 273 -22.17 6.59 -7.92
C ASP A 273 -23.37 6.49 -8.90
N PRO A 274 -24.03 7.62 -9.25
CA PRO A 274 -25.15 7.61 -10.20
C PRO A 274 -24.84 7.00 -11.58
N PRO A 275 -23.60 7.08 -12.13
CA PRO A 275 -23.21 6.35 -13.35
C PRO A 275 -23.05 4.83 -13.19
N GLY A 276 -22.91 4.31 -11.96
CA GLY A 276 -22.57 2.91 -11.69
C GLY A 276 -21.14 2.53 -12.11
N ASN A 277 -20.24 3.50 -12.17
CA ASN A 277 -18.87 3.33 -12.65
C ASN A 277 -18.04 2.37 -11.80
N ALA A 278 -18.16 2.41 -10.47
CA ALA A 278 -17.29 1.68 -9.55
C ALA A 278 -17.38 0.17 -9.75
N GLN A 279 -18.59 -0.37 -9.88
CA GLN A 279 -18.86 -1.78 -10.21
C GLN A 279 -18.69 -2.09 -11.72
N ASN A 280 -18.82 -1.10 -12.61
CA ASN A 280 -18.66 -1.31 -14.05
C ASN A 280 -17.19 -1.52 -14.44
N THR A 281 -16.84 -2.74 -14.87
CA THR A 281 -15.49 -3.12 -15.30
C THR A 281 -15.15 -2.69 -16.74
N ASN A 282 -16.06 -2.05 -17.46
CA ASN A 282 -15.83 -1.54 -18.83
C ASN A 282 -15.33 -0.07 -18.85
N VAL A 283 -15.25 0.58 -17.68
CA VAL A 283 -14.76 1.95 -17.50
C VAL A 283 -13.57 1.98 -16.53
N LEU A 284 -12.81 3.08 -16.55
CA LEU A 284 -11.61 3.25 -15.72
C LEU A 284 -11.83 4.16 -14.49
N LEU A 285 -13.09 4.46 -14.14
CA LEU A 285 -13.46 5.24 -12.94
C LEU A 285 -13.91 4.29 -11.82
N GLY A 286 -13.56 4.61 -10.57
CA GLY A 286 -13.80 3.79 -9.37
C GLY A 286 -12.94 2.53 -9.38
N LYS A 287 -11.65 2.68 -9.65
CA LYS A 287 -10.68 1.60 -9.91
C LYS A 287 -9.32 1.85 -9.27
N LEU A 288 -8.59 0.76 -9.06
CA LEU A 288 -7.13 0.78 -9.01
C LEU A 288 -6.61 0.16 -10.31
N LEU A 289 -5.86 0.94 -11.08
CA LEU A 289 -5.26 0.54 -12.36
C LEU A 289 -3.80 0.10 -12.16
N ARG A 290 -3.27 -0.70 -13.09
CA ARG A 290 -1.88 -1.19 -13.11
C ARG A 290 -1.37 -1.26 -14.55
N LEU A 291 -0.32 -0.50 -14.86
CA LEU A 291 0.17 -0.21 -16.22
C LEU A 291 1.68 -0.49 -16.35
N ASP A 292 2.12 -1.00 -17.50
CA ASP A 292 3.55 -1.06 -17.83
C ASP A 292 3.99 0.16 -18.63
N VAL A 293 4.85 0.97 -18.01
CA VAL A 293 5.39 2.22 -18.57
C VAL A 293 6.90 2.17 -18.82
N ASN A 294 7.53 1.00 -18.65
CA ASN A 294 8.99 0.85 -18.80
C ASN A 294 9.48 1.07 -20.24
N ALA A 295 8.59 0.92 -21.24
CA ALA A 295 8.86 1.08 -22.67
C ALA A 295 8.01 2.19 -23.34
N SER A 296 7.47 3.14 -22.58
CA SER A 296 6.53 4.16 -23.08
C SER A 296 7.06 5.00 -24.26
N SER A 297 6.28 5.05 -25.33
CA SER A 297 6.53 5.83 -26.55
C SER A 297 5.24 6.46 -27.09
N VAL A 298 5.32 7.39 -28.06
CA VAL A 298 4.14 8.00 -28.69
C VAL A 298 3.24 6.97 -29.39
N ALA A 299 3.82 5.90 -29.96
CA ALA A 299 3.07 4.84 -30.63
C ALA A 299 2.52 3.77 -29.66
N GLN A 300 3.18 3.56 -28.52
CA GLN A 300 2.78 2.62 -27.47
C GLN A 300 3.02 3.29 -26.10
N PRO A 301 2.05 4.07 -25.58
CA PRO A 301 2.24 4.85 -24.35
C PRO A 301 2.38 4.00 -23.09
N TYR A 302 1.74 2.83 -23.06
CA TYR A 302 1.92 1.79 -22.04
C TYR A 302 1.63 0.41 -22.65
N ALA A 303 2.00 -0.64 -21.93
CA ALA A 303 1.52 -2.00 -22.16
C ALA A 303 0.68 -2.50 -20.97
N ILE A 304 -0.04 -3.60 -21.17
CA ILE A 304 -0.84 -4.24 -20.11
C ILE A 304 0.05 -5.24 -19.35
N PRO A 305 0.27 -5.06 -18.04
CA PRO A 305 1.07 -5.99 -17.24
C PRO A 305 0.47 -7.41 -17.21
N PRO A 306 1.31 -8.46 -17.34
CA PRO A 306 0.88 -9.83 -17.07
C PRO A 306 0.24 -9.98 -15.69
N GLY A 307 -0.82 -10.77 -15.62
CA GLY A 307 -1.60 -10.98 -14.40
C GLY A 307 -2.71 -9.94 -14.14
N ASN A 308 -2.86 -8.89 -14.97
CA ASN A 308 -4.05 -8.04 -14.88
C ASN A 308 -5.33 -8.87 -15.18
N PRO A 309 -6.31 -8.90 -14.26
CA PRO A 309 -7.38 -9.91 -14.26
C PRO A 309 -8.37 -9.75 -15.42
N PHE A 310 -8.70 -8.50 -15.78
CA PHE A 310 -9.65 -8.19 -16.84
C PHE A 310 -9.05 -8.26 -18.26
N ALA A 311 -7.73 -8.47 -18.38
CA ALA A 311 -7.05 -8.63 -19.67
C ALA A 311 -7.44 -9.92 -20.42
N THR A 312 -7.96 -10.93 -19.70
CA THR A 312 -8.48 -12.17 -20.29
C THR A 312 -9.94 -12.46 -19.90
N ALA A 313 -10.43 -11.92 -18.78
CA ALA A 313 -11.81 -12.09 -18.33
C ALA A 313 -12.83 -11.17 -19.05
N GLY A 314 -12.37 -10.18 -19.82
CA GLY A 314 -13.21 -9.13 -20.39
C GLY A 314 -13.35 -7.91 -19.46
N GLY A 315 -13.88 -6.81 -19.98
CA GLY A 315 -13.77 -5.49 -19.34
C GLY A 315 -12.49 -4.76 -19.76
N ARG A 316 -12.03 -3.81 -18.96
CA ARG A 316 -10.86 -2.98 -19.25
C ARG A 316 -9.56 -3.62 -18.73
N PRO A 317 -8.58 -3.93 -19.61
CA PRO A 317 -7.36 -4.65 -19.24
C PRO A 317 -6.44 -3.88 -18.27
N GLU A 318 -6.62 -2.58 -18.13
CA GLU A 318 -5.86 -1.72 -17.21
C GLU A 318 -6.22 -1.92 -15.73
N ILE A 319 -7.41 -2.48 -15.44
CA ILE A 319 -7.93 -2.62 -14.08
C ILE A 319 -7.18 -3.72 -13.31
N TRP A 320 -6.69 -3.40 -12.11
CA TRP A 320 -6.20 -4.34 -11.12
C TRP A 320 -7.27 -4.70 -10.07
N ALA A 321 -8.00 -3.71 -9.58
CA ALA A 321 -9.10 -3.86 -8.63
C ALA A 321 -10.19 -2.79 -8.86
N TYR A 322 -11.40 -3.00 -8.35
CA TYR A 322 -12.58 -2.19 -8.64
C TYR A 322 -13.52 -2.08 -7.43
N GLY A 323 -14.64 -1.36 -7.58
CA GLY A 323 -15.57 -1.09 -6.49
C GLY A 323 -15.04 -0.09 -5.47
N LEU A 324 -14.26 0.91 -5.94
CA LEU A 324 -13.73 2.02 -5.13
C LEU A 324 -14.53 3.30 -5.41
N ARG A 325 -14.62 4.20 -4.43
CA ARG A 325 -15.38 5.45 -4.48
C ARG A 325 -14.53 6.65 -4.88
N ASN A 326 -13.54 7.00 -4.08
CA ASN A 326 -12.59 8.09 -4.28
C ASN A 326 -11.26 7.75 -3.57
N PRO A 327 -10.47 6.77 -4.08
CA PRO A 327 -9.30 6.23 -3.40
C PRO A 327 -8.17 7.27 -3.36
N TRP A 328 -8.19 8.09 -2.32
CA TRP A 328 -7.38 9.31 -2.24
C TRP A 328 -5.91 9.00 -2.07
N ARG A 329 -5.54 8.13 -1.12
CA ARG A 329 -4.14 7.71 -0.90
C ARG A 329 -4.06 6.22 -0.56
N TYR A 330 -3.05 5.57 -1.13
CA TYR A 330 -2.75 4.16 -0.93
C TYR A 330 -1.23 3.94 -0.80
N ALA A 331 -0.82 2.88 -0.11
CA ALA A 331 0.59 2.60 0.16
C ALA A 331 0.93 1.11 -0.02
N PHE A 332 2.09 0.84 -0.62
CA PHE A 332 2.67 -0.49 -0.72
C PHE A 332 3.65 -0.73 0.43
N ASP A 333 3.29 -1.63 1.35
CA ASP A 333 4.24 -2.16 2.33
C ASP A 333 5.01 -3.33 1.70
N VAL A 334 6.11 -2.99 1.03
CA VAL A 334 6.98 -3.95 0.32
C VAL A 334 7.49 -5.05 1.25
N GLN A 335 7.71 -4.76 2.54
CA GLN A 335 8.21 -5.74 3.51
C GLN A 335 7.12 -6.73 3.95
N ALA A 336 5.87 -6.30 4.10
CA ALA A 336 4.75 -7.17 4.42
C ALA A 336 4.05 -7.80 3.19
N GLN A 337 4.38 -7.32 1.98
CA GLN A 337 3.66 -7.60 0.74
C GLN A 337 2.16 -7.25 0.83
N LEU A 338 1.85 -6.11 1.47
CA LEU A 338 0.50 -5.57 1.61
C LEU A 338 0.32 -4.26 0.83
N LEU A 339 -0.89 -4.06 0.32
CA LEU A 339 -1.41 -2.82 -0.22
C LEU A 339 -2.49 -2.31 0.74
N TYR A 340 -2.33 -1.07 1.19
CA TYR A 340 -3.29 -0.31 1.99
C TYR A 340 -3.96 0.72 1.08
N ILE A 341 -5.29 0.79 0.99
CA ILE A 341 -6.02 1.83 0.25
C ILE A 341 -6.93 2.56 1.23
N ALA A 342 -6.78 3.86 1.38
CA ALA A 342 -7.78 4.68 2.07
C ALA A 342 -8.76 5.21 1.02
N ASP A 343 -10.03 4.84 1.17
CA ASP A 343 -11.10 5.26 0.27
C ASP A 343 -12.07 6.19 1.02
N VAL A 344 -12.46 7.28 0.38
CA VAL A 344 -13.23 8.34 1.04
C VAL A 344 -14.71 7.99 1.03
N GLY A 345 -15.31 8.01 2.22
CA GLY A 345 -16.71 7.68 2.50
C GLY A 345 -17.73 8.62 1.88
N GLN A 346 -19.01 8.21 1.90
CA GLN A 346 -20.09 8.96 1.27
C GLN A 346 -20.82 9.91 2.21
N ALA A 347 -21.20 9.43 3.40
CA ALA A 347 -22.04 10.16 4.35
C ALA A 347 -21.98 9.61 5.78
N ASN A 348 -21.46 8.39 5.98
CA ASN A 348 -21.51 7.68 7.25
C ASN A 348 -20.16 7.08 7.66
N TRP A 349 -19.41 6.47 6.73
CA TRP A 349 -18.23 5.66 7.05
C TRP A 349 -17.05 5.94 6.15
N GLU A 350 -15.90 6.20 6.77
CA GLU A 350 -14.58 6.32 6.14
C GLU A 350 -13.79 5.03 6.36
N GLU A 351 -12.99 4.57 5.38
CA GLU A 351 -12.39 3.23 5.44
C GLU A 351 -10.92 3.13 4.96
N VAL A 352 -10.23 2.09 5.45
CA VAL A 352 -8.94 1.64 4.88
C VAL A 352 -9.00 0.14 4.58
N ASP A 353 -8.94 -0.20 3.30
CA ASP A 353 -8.70 -1.55 2.81
C ASP A 353 -7.25 -1.98 3.00
N VAL A 354 -7.04 -3.27 3.33
CA VAL A 354 -5.70 -3.87 3.34
C VAL A 354 -5.73 -5.26 2.72
N ARG A 355 -5.04 -5.47 1.60
CA ARG A 355 -4.94 -6.76 0.88
C ARG A 355 -3.50 -7.12 0.51
N PRO A 356 -3.18 -8.41 0.28
CA PRO A 356 -1.89 -8.80 -0.30
C PRO A 356 -1.69 -8.17 -1.68
N VAL A 357 -0.52 -7.60 -1.97
CA VAL A 357 -0.26 -6.86 -3.23
C VAL A 357 -0.56 -7.70 -4.46
N GLY A 358 -0.16 -8.98 -4.46
CA GLY A 358 -0.37 -9.91 -5.56
C GLY A 358 -1.81 -10.41 -5.73
N GLN A 359 -2.77 -10.00 -4.89
CA GLN A 359 -4.17 -10.39 -5.04
C GLN A 359 -4.90 -9.44 -6.00
N ALA A 360 -4.94 -9.83 -7.27
CA ALA A 360 -5.70 -9.17 -8.32
C ALA A 360 -7.22 -9.38 -8.18
N GLY A 361 -8.01 -8.48 -8.78
CA GLY A 361 -9.43 -8.66 -9.03
C GLY A 361 -10.36 -8.39 -7.83
N ASN A 362 -9.82 -7.79 -6.76
CA ASN A 362 -10.62 -7.41 -5.59
C ASN A 362 -11.75 -6.44 -5.98
N ASN A 363 -12.93 -6.67 -5.40
CA ASN A 363 -14.07 -5.76 -5.44
C ASN A 363 -14.25 -5.17 -4.05
N TYR A 364 -13.94 -3.89 -3.86
CA TYR A 364 -14.06 -3.21 -2.58
C TYR A 364 -15.51 -2.76 -2.27
N GLY A 365 -16.44 -3.00 -3.20
CA GLY A 365 -17.86 -3.05 -2.90
C GLY A 365 -18.64 -1.76 -3.05
N TRP A 366 -18.02 -0.59 -3.20
CA TRP A 366 -18.75 0.64 -3.55
C TRP A 366 -19.48 0.49 -4.89
N ASN A 367 -20.75 0.86 -5.06
CA ASN A 367 -21.71 1.50 -4.15
C ASN A 367 -22.73 0.52 -3.51
N ILE A 368 -22.40 -0.77 -3.40
CA ILE A 368 -23.18 -1.79 -2.68
C ILE A 368 -22.94 -1.67 -1.16
N MET A 369 -21.70 -1.32 -0.79
CA MET A 369 -21.22 -1.12 0.57
C MET A 369 -20.75 0.33 0.78
N GLU A 370 -20.77 0.79 2.03
CA GLU A 370 -20.06 1.95 2.56
C GLU A 370 -19.48 1.50 3.92
N GLY A 371 -18.17 1.24 4.00
CA GLY A 371 -17.59 0.49 5.13
C GLY A 371 -18.12 -0.95 5.20
N LEU A 372 -18.33 -1.45 6.42
CA LEU A 372 -18.98 -2.74 6.70
C LEU A 372 -20.51 -2.70 6.55
N HIS A 373 -21.08 -1.58 6.09
CA HIS A 373 -22.52 -1.35 6.00
C HIS A 373 -23.03 -1.38 4.57
N CYS A 374 -24.25 -1.91 4.35
CA CYS A 374 -24.91 -1.84 3.05
C CYS A 374 -25.32 -0.39 2.74
N TYR A 375 -24.88 0.15 1.59
CA TYR A 375 -25.17 1.53 1.23
C TYR A 375 -26.65 1.71 0.82
N ASN A 376 -27.30 2.70 1.42
CA ASN A 376 -28.69 3.12 1.14
C ASN A 376 -29.75 1.98 1.15
N ASN A 377 -29.49 0.88 1.87
CA ASN A 377 -30.39 -0.26 1.97
C ASN A 377 -30.18 -1.03 3.28
N ALA A 378 -31.24 -1.65 3.80
CA ALA A 378 -31.17 -2.46 5.03
C ALA A 378 -30.43 -3.80 4.84
N SER A 379 -30.28 -4.27 3.61
CA SER A 379 -29.45 -5.43 3.26
C SER A 379 -28.99 -5.38 1.80
N CYS A 380 -27.92 -6.13 1.50
CA CYS A 380 -27.24 -6.13 0.20
C CYS A 380 -26.51 -7.46 -0.01
N ASN A 381 -26.07 -7.74 -1.24
CA ASN A 381 -25.29 -8.95 -1.54
C ASN A 381 -23.79 -8.70 -1.36
N GLN A 382 -23.22 -9.21 -0.27
CA GLN A 382 -21.79 -9.10 0.05
C GLN A 382 -20.92 -10.19 -0.59
N THR A 383 -21.49 -11.09 -1.41
CA THR A 383 -20.77 -12.24 -2.00
C THR A 383 -19.66 -11.78 -2.93
N GLY A 384 -18.41 -12.06 -2.56
CA GLY A 384 -17.23 -11.70 -3.36
C GLY A 384 -16.73 -10.26 -3.16
N LEU A 385 -17.34 -9.51 -2.24
CA LEU A 385 -16.83 -8.20 -1.83
C LEU A 385 -15.68 -8.37 -0.81
N VAL A 386 -14.77 -7.41 -0.80
CA VAL A 386 -13.72 -7.26 0.20
C VAL A 386 -14.22 -6.28 1.27
N PRO A 387 -14.26 -6.67 2.56
CA PRO A 387 -14.46 -5.72 3.63
C PRO A 387 -13.16 -4.95 3.95
N PRO A 388 -13.25 -3.67 4.37
CA PRO A 388 -12.10 -2.90 4.83
C PRO A 388 -11.45 -3.51 6.09
N ALA A 389 -10.21 -3.11 6.35
CA ALA A 389 -9.48 -3.50 7.56
C ALA A 389 -9.86 -2.67 8.78
N ILE A 390 -10.26 -1.42 8.58
CA ILE A 390 -10.77 -0.49 9.59
C ILE A 390 -11.78 0.47 8.94
N GLU A 391 -12.79 0.86 9.70
CA GLU A 391 -13.73 1.93 9.37
C GLU A 391 -13.82 2.93 10.54
N TYR A 392 -14.28 4.15 10.29
CA TYR A 392 -14.73 5.07 11.33
C TYR A 392 -15.90 5.95 10.87
N GLY A 393 -16.73 6.37 11.82
CA GLY A 393 -17.97 7.09 11.55
C GLY A 393 -17.77 8.59 11.26
N HIS A 394 -18.71 9.16 10.51
CA HIS A 394 -18.90 10.62 10.41
C HIS A 394 -19.52 11.12 11.72
N ASP A 395 -18.70 11.70 12.61
CA ASP A 395 -19.09 11.89 14.01
C ASP A 395 -18.46 13.13 14.69
N THR A 396 -18.85 13.35 15.95
CA THR A 396 -18.30 14.43 16.81
C THR A 396 -16.92 14.11 17.41
N ALA A 397 -16.38 12.91 17.21
CA ALA A 397 -14.97 12.59 17.46
C ALA A 397 -14.06 12.97 16.28
N GLY A 398 -14.65 13.51 15.19
CA GLY A 398 -13.95 14.21 14.13
C GLY A 398 -13.63 13.35 12.91
N GLY A 399 -14.51 12.41 12.56
CA GLY A 399 -14.50 11.80 11.22
C GLY A 399 -15.37 12.57 10.22
N CYS A 400 -14.89 12.74 8.97
CA CYS A 400 -15.65 13.30 7.86
C CYS A 400 -15.15 12.89 6.45
N SER A 401 -13.84 12.60 6.31
CA SER A 401 -13.19 12.30 5.02
C SER A 401 -11.75 11.88 5.28
N ILE A 402 -11.41 10.62 4.97
CA ILE A 402 -10.09 10.07 5.24
C ILE A 402 -9.05 10.62 4.27
N THR A 403 -7.93 11.11 4.81
CA THR A 403 -6.78 11.55 4.01
C THR A 403 -5.86 10.38 3.62
N GLY A 404 -6.10 9.20 4.19
CA GLY A 404 -5.22 8.04 4.14
C GLY A 404 -3.86 8.33 4.75
N GLY A 405 -2.84 7.63 4.26
CA GLY A 405 -1.45 7.80 4.67
C GLY A 405 -0.58 6.61 4.27
N TYR A 406 0.39 6.26 5.12
CA TYR A 406 1.48 5.33 4.78
C TYR A 406 1.83 4.39 5.94
N VAL A 407 2.37 3.22 5.61
CA VAL A 407 3.07 2.39 6.60
C VAL A 407 4.42 3.02 6.92
N TYR A 408 4.68 3.29 8.21
CA TYR A 408 5.98 3.80 8.63
C TYR A 408 7.06 2.72 8.47
N ARG A 409 8.04 3.01 7.61
CA ARG A 409 9.24 2.20 7.35
C ARG A 409 10.54 3.00 7.54
N GLY A 410 10.43 4.19 8.13
CA GLY A 410 11.58 5.04 8.49
C GLY A 410 12.38 4.51 9.68
N THR A 411 13.38 5.27 10.13
CA THR A 411 14.33 4.86 11.18
C THR A 411 14.42 5.82 12.37
N ALA A 412 13.85 7.03 12.30
CA ALA A 412 13.81 7.95 13.44
C ALA A 412 12.80 7.56 14.53
N LEU A 413 11.76 6.80 14.16
CA LEU A 413 10.69 6.31 15.03
C LEU A 413 10.54 4.78 14.91
N PRO A 414 11.57 3.99 15.28
CA PRO A 414 11.61 2.55 15.03
C PRO A 414 10.47 1.78 15.72
N GLU A 415 9.86 2.32 16.77
CA GLU A 415 8.68 1.75 17.43
C GLU A 415 7.42 1.74 16.53
N LEU A 416 7.37 2.57 15.48
CA LEU A 416 6.28 2.61 14.50
C LEU A 416 6.47 1.63 13.32
N ALA A 417 7.54 0.85 13.26
CA ALA A 417 7.88 0.05 12.08
C ALA A 417 6.80 -0.98 11.71
N GLY A 418 6.01 -0.69 10.66
CA GLY A 418 4.87 -1.50 10.24
C GLY A 418 3.49 -0.98 10.68
N GLN A 419 3.42 0.15 11.41
CA GLN A 419 2.17 0.87 11.67
C GLN A 419 1.73 1.63 10.42
N TYR A 420 0.46 1.52 10.01
CA TYR A 420 -0.14 2.45 9.04
C TYR A 420 -0.58 3.72 9.77
N LEU A 421 -0.02 4.87 9.41
CA LEU A 421 -0.39 6.19 9.94
C LEU A 421 -1.35 6.89 8.99
N TYR A 422 -2.39 7.52 9.53
CA TYR A 422 -3.46 8.16 8.75
C TYR A 422 -4.10 9.35 9.48
N SER A 423 -4.83 10.18 8.72
CA SER A 423 -5.51 11.40 9.19
C SER A 423 -6.90 11.54 8.55
N ASP A 424 -7.70 12.45 9.10
CA ASP A 424 -8.96 12.93 8.53
C ASP A 424 -8.82 14.40 8.10
N TYR A 425 -9.45 14.75 6.99
CA TYR A 425 -9.37 16.08 6.37
C TYR A 425 -10.00 17.18 7.23
N CYS A 426 -11.12 16.93 7.93
CA CYS A 426 -11.81 17.98 8.68
C CYS A 426 -11.11 18.33 9.99
N SER A 427 -10.67 17.31 10.72
CA SER A 427 -10.20 17.45 12.10
C SER A 427 -8.68 17.46 12.23
N GLY A 428 -7.95 16.85 11.29
CA GLY A 428 -6.49 16.81 11.26
C GLY A 428 -5.85 16.02 12.40
N TRP A 429 -6.56 15.09 13.04
CA TRP A 429 -5.93 14.16 14.00
C TRP A 429 -4.90 13.26 13.30
N LEU A 430 -4.00 12.66 14.08
CA LEU A 430 -3.09 11.63 13.59
C LEU A 430 -3.36 10.33 14.36
N LYS A 431 -3.75 9.27 13.65
CA LYS A 431 -3.96 7.94 14.21
C LYS A 431 -3.08 6.91 13.50
N SER A 432 -2.93 5.74 14.10
CA SER A 432 -2.27 4.60 13.46
C SER A 432 -2.81 3.24 13.89
N PHE A 433 -2.70 2.22 13.04
CA PHE A 433 -3.02 0.83 13.38
C PHE A 433 -1.95 -0.16 12.88
N SER A 434 -1.84 -1.30 13.55
CA SER A 434 -1.12 -2.49 13.07
C SER A 434 -2.06 -3.34 12.23
N TYR A 435 -1.58 -3.97 11.15
CA TYR A 435 -2.35 -5.00 10.44
C TYR A 435 -1.59 -6.32 10.41
N SER A 436 -2.24 -7.42 10.81
CA SER A 436 -1.67 -8.76 10.69
C SER A 436 -2.76 -9.83 10.60
N ASN A 437 -2.46 -10.94 9.92
CA ASN A 437 -3.34 -12.12 9.84
C ASN A 437 -4.79 -11.86 9.35
N GLY A 438 -5.03 -10.75 8.63
CA GLY A 438 -6.37 -10.36 8.17
C GLY A 438 -7.07 -9.33 9.04
N THR A 439 -6.44 -8.78 10.08
CA THR A 439 -7.11 -7.97 11.11
C THR A 439 -6.28 -6.72 11.48
N ALA A 440 -6.95 -5.58 11.57
CA ALA A 440 -6.38 -4.36 12.16
C ALA A 440 -6.41 -4.39 13.69
N SER A 441 -5.40 -3.83 14.34
CA SER A 441 -5.27 -3.81 15.79
C SER A 441 -4.39 -2.63 16.26
N ALA A 442 -4.25 -2.45 17.57
CA ALA A 442 -3.42 -1.39 18.18
C ALA A 442 -3.75 0.03 17.66
N VAL A 443 -5.03 0.31 17.36
CA VAL A 443 -5.51 1.63 16.96
C VAL A 443 -5.13 2.65 18.03
N THR A 444 -4.30 3.62 17.66
CA THR A 444 -3.67 4.58 18.55
C THR A 444 -3.93 5.98 18.04
N ASP A 445 -4.45 6.87 18.89
CA ASP A 445 -4.49 8.30 18.64
C ASP A 445 -3.25 8.96 19.24
N TRP A 446 -2.60 9.84 18.47
CA TRP A 446 -1.34 10.48 18.84
C TRP A 446 -1.49 11.89 19.43
N GLY A 447 -2.72 12.38 19.63
CA GLY A 447 -3.01 13.67 20.26
C GLY A 447 -2.62 14.89 19.42
N ILE A 448 -2.27 14.69 18.14
CA ILE A 448 -1.95 15.76 17.19
C ILE A 448 -3.24 16.54 16.88
N THR A 449 -3.18 17.86 17.07
CA THR A 449 -4.32 18.78 16.94
C THR A 449 -3.84 20.15 16.46
N ASN A 450 -4.76 21.03 16.06
CA ASN A 450 -4.48 22.42 15.66
C ASN A 450 -3.60 22.57 14.39
N VAL A 451 -3.64 21.57 13.50
CA VAL A 451 -2.84 21.51 12.26
C VAL A 451 -3.55 22.04 11.01
N GLY A 452 -4.82 22.45 11.15
CA GLY A 452 -5.71 22.77 10.02
C GLY A 452 -6.17 21.52 9.27
N ASN A 453 -6.87 21.71 8.15
CA ASN A 453 -7.26 20.57 7.30
C ASN A 453 -6.04 19.86 6.75
N ILE A 454 -5.98 18.53 6.87
CA ILE A 454 -4.90 17.72 6.29
C ILE A 454 -5.30 17.34 4.87
N LEU A 455 -4.51 17.79 3.90
CA LEU A 455 -4.74 17.57 2.47
C LEU A 455 -4.12 16.26 1.98
N SER A 456 -3.02 15.84 2.61
CA SER A 456 -2.30 14.61 2.26
C SER A 456 -1.25 14.22 3.28
N PHE A 457 -0.73 13.01 3.07
CA PHE A 457 0.58 12.61 3.56
C PHE A 457 1.63 12.63 2.45
N GLY A 458 2.89 12.55 2.85
CA GLY A 458 4.01 12.24 1.97
C GLY A 458 5.10 11.43 2.68
N GLN A 459 6.05 10.94 1.89
CA GLN A 459 7.14 10.09 2.36
C GLN A 459 8.45 10.48 1.66
N ASP A 460 9.55 10.62 2.41
CA ASP A 460 10.88 10.85 1.85
C ASP A 460 11.58 9.54 1.44
N ALA A 461 12.76 9.66 0.82
CA ALA A 461 13.54 8.50 0.37
C ALA A 461 14.23 7.73 1.52
N GLN A 462 14.01 8.14 2.77
CA GLN A 462 14.38 7.43 3.99
C GLN A 462 13.16 6.78 4.67
N ASN A 463 11.98 6.84 4.02
CA ASN A 463 10.68 6.35 4.46
C ASN A 463 10.07 7.10 5.66
N GLU A 464 10.59 8.28 5.99
CA GLU A 464 10.05 9.16 7.03
C GLU A 464 8.79 9.87 6.54
N LEU A 465 7.84 10.12 7.43
CA LEU A 465 6.48 10.53 7.07
C LEU A 465 6.18 12.00 7.36
N TYR A 466 5.38 12.58 6.46
CA TYR A 466 5.04 13.99 6.41
C TYR A 466 3.52 14.19 6.31
N MET A 467 3.01 15.25 6.93
CA MET A 467 1.62 15.70 6.84
C MET A 467 1.56 17.06 6.14
N LEU A 468 0.63 17.20 5.19
CA LEU A 468 0.47 18.39 4.36
C LEU A 468 -0.84 19.09 4.74
N SER A 469 -0.75 20.37 5.08
CA SER A 469 -1.85 21.15 5.65
C SER A 469 -2.38 22.21 4.69
N GLY A 470 -3.70 22.39 4.68
CA GLY A 470 -4.42 23.46 3.99
C GLY A 470 -4.04 24.87 4.44
N THR A 471 -3.33 25.00 5.56
CA THR A 471 -2.66 26.25 5.97
C THR A 471 -1.46 26.65 5.08
N GLY A 472 -1.15 25.85 4.05
CA GLY A 472 -0.02 26.07 3.15
C GLY A 472 1.31 25.61 3.76
N LYS A 473 1.26 24.59 4.61
CA LYS A 473 2.39 24.08 5.40
C LYS A 473 2.63 22.60 5.19
N VAL A 474 3.88 22.18 5.33
CA VAL A 474 4.30 20.78 5.38
C VAL A 474 5.05 20.53 6.67
N TYR A 475 4.67 19.45 7.34
CA TYR A 475 5.23 19.01 8.59
C TYR A 475 5.85 17.62 8.46
N ARG A 476 7.01 17.38 9.08
CA ARG A 476 7.51 16.03 9.33
C ARG A 476 6.98 15.53 10.68
N ILE A 477 6.58 14.27 10.73
CA ILE A 477 6.23 13.57 11.97
C ILE A 477 7.55 13.18 12.66
N VAL A 478 7.75 13.63 13.90
CA VAL A 478 8.98 13.39 14.68
C VAL A 478 8.66 13.07 16.14
N ARG A 479 9.63 12.54 16.88
CA ARG A 479 9.52 12.40 18.34
C ARG A 479 9.43 13.80 18.96
N ASN A 480 8.64 13.92 20.03
CA ASN A 480 8.53 15.15 20.82
C ASN A 480 9.90 15.55 21.39
#